data_AF-H5T9P8-F1
#
_entry.id   AF-H5T9P8-F1
#
_cell.length_a   1.000
_cell.length_b   1.000
_cell.length_c   1.000
_cell.angle_alpha   90.00
_cell.angle_beta   90.00
_cell.angle_gamma   90.00
#
_symmetry.space_group_name_H-M   'P 1'
#
loop_
_entity.id
_entity.type
_entity.pdbx_description
1 polymer ?
#
loop_
_entity_poly.entity_id
_entity_poly.type
_entity_poly.pdbx_seq_one_letter_code
_entity_poly.pdbx_strand_id
1 'polypeptide(L)'
;MKKLIAAFLLSSTLASYANAESELLFFGGDGHDEYLGCLTCSENSSESICNGYGTYGNEFSSNGMFNEYAGFGNEYSSESPWNEYSSSDSVPVLVDRDGNFYGYFTINEYRSNAVEFSSGLKEMFEVANGDLEKVRVMLCESFGFSG
;
A
#
# COMPACT_ATOMS: atom_id res chain seq x y z
N MET A 1 14.97 71.50 -6.02
CA MET A 1 14.90 70.46 -4.97
C MET A 1 13.77 69.50 -5.32
N LYS A 2 14.07 68.37 -5.98
CA LYS A 2 13.09 67.30 -6.25
C LYS A 2 13.71 66.00 -5.77
N LYS A 3 13.25 65.49 -4.63
CA LYS A 3 13.68 64.20 -4.07
C LYS A 3 12.98 63.10 -4.86
N LEU A 4 13.75 62.30 -5.59
CA LEU A 4 13.27 61.08 -6.24
C LEU A 4 13.18 59.98 -5.17
N ILE A 5 11.97 59.51 -4.90
CA ILE A 5 11.71 58.36 -4.03
C ILE A 5 11.72 57.13 -4.92
N ALA A 6 12.73 56.27 -4.77
CA ALA A 6 12.76 54.96 -5.42
C ALA A 6 11.97 53.97 -4.55
N ALA A 7 10.82 53.51 -5.07
CA ALA A 7 10.02 52.47 -4.44
C ALA A 7 10.59 51.09 -4.84
N PHE A 8 11.12 50.36 -3.86
CA PHE A 8 11.62 48.99 -4.04
C PHE A 8 10.46 48.02 -3.82
N LEU A 9 9.91 47.47 -4.91
CA LEU A 9 8.86 46.45 -4.86
C LEU A 9 9.49 45.09 -4.54
N LEU A 10 9.30 44.63 -3.30
CA LEU A 10 9.71 43.30 -2.87
C LEU A 10 8.63 42.30 -3.29
N SER A 11 8.87 41.59 -4.39
CA SER A 11 8.00 40.51 -4.88
C SER A 11 8.24 39.25 -4.04
N SER A 12 7.29 38.87 -3.19
CA SER A 12 7.30 37.60 -2.47
C SER A 12 6.60 36.52 -3.31
N THR A 13 7.38 35.64 -3.93
CA THR A 13 6.83 34.42 -4.56
C THR A 13 6.51 33.40 -3.47
N LEU A 14 5.23 33.11 -3.27
CA LEU A 14 4.79 31.96 -2.49
C LEU A 14 5.05 30.70 -3.34
N ALA A 15 6.09 29.95 -3.03
CA ALA A 15 6.29 28.63 -3.59
C ALA A 15 5.28 27.68 -2.92
N SER A 16 4.32 27.18 -3.70
CA SER A 16 3.43 26.11 -3.26
C SER A 16 4.22 24.80 -3.27
N TYR A 17 4.57 24.28 -2.09
CA TYR A 17 5.10 22.93 -1.96
C TYR A 17 3.92 21.97 -2.03
N ALA A 18 3.70 21.36 -3.20
CA ALA A 18 2.83 20.19 -3.27
C ALA A 18 3.60 19.03 -2.63
N ASN A 19 3.20 18.64 -1.41
CA ASN A 19 3.60 17.35 -0.86
C ASN A 19 2.84 16.30 -1.67
N ALA A 20 3.46 15.78 -2.73
CA ALA A 20 3.01 14.51 -3.28
C ALA A 20 3.35 13.47 -2.21
N GLU A 21 2.34 12.91 -1.53
CA GLU A 21 2.57 11.71 -0.72
C GLU A 21 3.21 10.67 -1.63
N SER A 22 4.30 10.05 -1.15
CA SER A 22 4.96 9.03 -1.95
C SER A 22 4.02 7.84 -2.09
N GLU A 23 3.89 7.34 -3.31
CA GLU A 23 3.17 6.09 -3.53
C GLU A 23 3.79 4.96 -2.73
N LEU A 24 2.95 4.19 -2.05
CA LEU A 24 3.32 2.98 -1.33
C LEU A 24 3.05 1.78 -2.23
N LEU A 25 4.07 0.96 -2.41
CA LEU A 25 4.12 -0.14 -3.36
C LEU A 25 4.33 -1.46 -2.63
N PHE A 26 3.72 -2.52 -3.13
CA PHE A 26 3.88 -3.86 -2.62
C PHE A 26 4.87 -4.65 -3.45
N PHE A 27 5.79 -5.35 -2.78
CA PHE A 27 6.70 -6.31 -3.42
C PHE A 27 6.75 -7.60 -2.61
N GLY A 28 6.71 -8.76 -3.25
CA GLY A 28 6.78 -10.06 -2.59
C GLY A 28 7.76 -11.01 -3.27
N GLY A 29 7.73 -12.27 -2.84
CA GLY A 29 8.63 -13.31 -3.33
C GLY A 29 10.00 -13.27 -2.65
N ASP A 30 10.84 -14.26 -2.96
CA ASP A 30 12.21 -14.31 -2.43
C ASP A 30 13.03 -13.12 -2.93
N GLY A 31 13.53 -12.29 -2.01
CA GLY A 31 14.24 -11.05 -2.36
C GLY A 31 13.34 -9.86 -2.72
N HIS A 32 12.01 -9.99 -2.65
CA HIS A 32 11.04 -8.93 -2.93
C HIS A 32 11.16 -8.32 -4.34
N ASP A 33 11.32 -9.17 -5.37
CA ASP A 33 11.44 -8.76 -6.77
C ASP A 33 10.13 -8.87 -7.57
N GLU A 34 9.07 -9.44 -6.99
CA GLU A 34 7.74 -9.49 -7.59
C GLU A 34 6.91 -8.27 -7.19
N TYR A 35 6.57 -7.42 -8.16
CA TYR A 35 5.70 -6.27 -7.91
C TYR A 35 4.23 -6.71 -7.78
N LEU A 36 3.58 -6.31 -6.69
CA LEU A 36 2.24 -6.75 -6.28
C LEU A 36 1.21 -5.61 -6.23
N GLY A 37 1.53 -4.48 -6.85
CA GLY A 37 0.63 -3.34 -6.98
C GLY A 37 0.94 -2.21 -6.02
N CYS A 38 0.00 -1.27 -5.97
CA CYS A 38 0.21 0.01 -5.33
C CYS A 38 -0.99 0.37 -4.44
N LEU A 39 -0.69 0.80 -3.21
CA LEU A 39 -1.66 1.11 -2.16
C LEU A 39 -2.23 2.52 -2.29
N THR A 40 -1.38 3.52 -2.54
CA THR A 40 -1.76 4.95 -2.43
C THR A 40 -1.77 5.72 -3.75
N CYS A 41 -1.51 5.06 -4.88
CA CYS A 41 -1.79 5.64 -6.20
C CYS A 41 -3.30 5.71 -6.48
N SER A 42 -3.66 6.40 -7.57
CA SER A 42 -5.05 6.52 -8.03
C SER A 42 -5.80 5.18 -8.00
N GLU A 43 -6.93 5.12 -7.30
CA GLU A 43 -7.82 3.95 -7.22
C GLU A 43 -8.35 3.50 -8.57
N ASN A 44 -8.31 4.34 -9.60
CA ASN A 44 -8.72 3.99 -10.96
C ASN A 44 -7.57 3.40 -11.81
N SER A 45 -6.35 3.34 -11.27
CA SER A 45 -5.18 2.76 -11.93
C SER A 45 -5.31 1.24 -12.06
N SER A 46 -4.79 0.65 -13.15
CA SER A 46 -4.64 -0.81 -13.25
C SER A 46 -3.70 -1.38 -12.18
N GLU A 47 -2.79 -0.53 -11.68
CA GLU A 47 -1.77 -0.90 -10.70
C GLU A 47 -2.28 -0.83 -9.26
N SER A 48 -3.42 -0.18 -9.02
CA SER A 48 -3.94 0.03 -7.68
C SER A 48 -4.58 -1.24 -7.14
N ILE A 49 -4.26 -1.58 -5.89
CA ILE A 49 -4.99 -2.64 -5.18
C ILE A 49 -6.42 -2.20 -4.81
N CYS A 50 -6.70 -0.90 -4.88
CA CYS A 50 -8.03 -0.33 -4.67
C CYS A 50 -8.86 -0.26 -5.96
N ASN A 51 -8.36 -0.87 -7.03
CA ASN A 51 -9.14 -1.14 -8.23
C ASN A 51 -9.48 -2.63 -8.31
N GLY A 52 -10.69 -3.02 -7.90
CA GLY A 52 -11.16 -4.41 -8.03
C GLY A 52 -11.23 -4.93 -9.48
N TYR A 53 -11.20 -4.03 -10.47
CA TYR A 53 -11.11 -4.35 -11.90
C TYR A 53 -9.68 -4.24 -12.46
N GLY A 54 -8.71 -3.83 -11.63
CA GLY A 54 -7.30 -3.68 -11.99
C GLY A 54 -6.52 -5.00 -11.94
N THR A 55 -5.24 -4.96 -12.26
CA THR A 55 -4.39 -6.15 -12.29
C THR A 55 -4.13 -6.74 -10.91
N TYR A 56 -3.98 -5.87 -9.89
CA TYR A 56 -3.54 -6.26 -8.55
C TYR A 56 -4.65 -6.24 -7.49
N GLY A 57 -5.70 -5.46 -7.71
CA GLY A 57 -6.89 -5.47 -6.85
C GLY A 57 -7.92 -6.53 -7.22
N ASN A 58 -7.82 -7.17 -8.39
CA ASN A 58 -8.78 -8.18 -8.81
C ASN A 58 -8.63 -9.51 -8.06
N GLU A 59 -9.73 -9.97 -7.46
CA GLU A 59 -9.82 -11.23 -6.70
C GLU A 59 -9.52 -12.51 -7.51
N PHE A 60 -9.49 -12.44 -8.85
CA PHE A 60 -9.16 -13.57 -9.73
C PHE A 60 -7.75 -13.50 -10.31
N SER A 61 -6.94 -12.50 -9.91
CA SER A 61 -5.56 -12.35 -10.37
C SER A 61 -4.70 -13.50 -9.83
N SER A 62 -3.99 -14.23 -10.71
CA SER A 62 -3.19 -15.40 -10.30
C SER A 62 -2.01 -15.06 -9.40
N ASN A 63 -1.55 -13.81 -9.46
CA ASN A 63 -0.42 -13.30 -8.68
C ASN A 63 -0.87 -12.20 -7.71
N GLY A 64 -2.17 -11.94 -7.60
CA GLY A 64 -2.71 -10.92 -6.70
C GLY A 64 -2.61 -11.33 -5.24
N MET A 65 -2.51 -10.35 -4.34
CA MET A 65 -2.57 -10.61 -2.90
C MET A 65 -3.99 -10.98 -2.45
N PHE A 66 -5.03 -10.61 -3.19
CA PHE A 66 -6.42 -10.75 -2.77
C PHE A 66 -7.16 -11.89 -3.48
N ASN A 67 -6.44 -12.85 -4.08
CA ASN A 67 -7.01 -14.07 -4.64
C ASN A 67 -6.79 -15.25 -3.70
N GLU A 68 -7.82 -15.64 -2.95
CA GLU A 68 -7.74 -16.70 -1.92
C GLU A 68 -7.26 -18.07 -2.45
N TYR A 69 -7.33 -18.29 -3.77
CA TYR A 69 -6.98 -19.56 -4.40
C TYR A 69 -5.59 -19.57 -5.07
N ALA A 70 -4.87 -18.45 -5.11
CA ALA A 70 -3.62 -18.35 -5.87
C ALA A 70 -2.60 -17.36 -5.28
N GLY A 71 -1.35 -17.49 -5.73
CA GLY A 71 -0.27 -16.56 -5.42
C GLY A 71 -0.12 -16.26 -3.93
N PHE A 72 -0.10 -14.97 -3.62
CA PHE A 72 0.01 -14.46 -2.25
C PHE A 72 -1.30 -14.56 -1.46
N GLY A 73 -2.46 -14.78 -2.10
CA GLY A 73 -3.73 -14.85 -1.38
C GLY A 73 -4.00 -16.16 -0.65
N ASN A 74 -3.28 -17.25 -0.96
CA ASN A 74 -3.47 -18.54 -0.28
C ASN A 74 -2.94 -18.52 1.17
N GLU A 75 -3.84 -18.45 2.15
CA GLU A 75 -3.53 -18.39 3.59
C GLU A 75 -2.67 -19.55 4.13
N TYR A 76 -2.59 -20.67 3.42
CA TYR A 76 -1.75 -21.82 3.80
C TYR A 76 -0.32 -21.70 3.27
N SER A 77 -0.03 -20.76 2.38
CA SER A 77 1.31 -20.51 1.85
C SER A 77 2.18 -19.79 2.87
N SER A 78 3.47 -20.14 2.93
CA SER A 78 4.45 -19.37 3.72
C SER A 78 4.72 -17.99 3.13
N GLU A 79 4.40 -17.75 1.86
CA GLU A 79 4.60 -16.46 1.20
C GLU A 79 3.38 -15.54 1.39
N SER A 80 2.27 -16.06 1.89
CA SER A 80 1.04 -15.28 2.02
C SER A 80 1.11 -14.30 3.19
N PRO A 81 0.72 -13.02 3.00
CA PRO A 81 0.51 -12.09 4.09
C PRO A 81 -0.66 -12.50 5.00
N TRP A 82 -1.55 -13.39 4.52
CA TRP A 82 -2.73 -13.89 5.24
C TRP A 82 -2.47 -15.15 6.06
N ASN A 83 -1.26 -15.70 5.99
CA ASN A 83 -0.85 -16.79 6.87
C ASN A 83 -0.42 -16.22 8.23
N GLU A 84 -1.30 -16.30 9.23
CA GLU A 84 -1.03 -15.80 10.59
C GLU A 84 0.16 -16.48 11.29
N TYR A 85 0.61 -17.63 10.79
CA TYR A 85 1.75 -18.37 11.31
C TYR A 85 3.03 -18.19 10.49
N SER A 86 2.98 -17.49 9.35
CA SER A 86 4.16 -17.34 8.50
C SER A 86 5.19 -16.42 9.13
N SER A 87 6.40 -16.92 9.28
CA SER A 87 7.59 -16.13 9.61
C SER A 87 8.53 -15.96 8.40
N SER A 88 8.06 -16.23 7.18
CA SER A 88 8.89 -16.18 5.98
C SER A 88 9.28 -14.74 5.63
N ASP A 89 10.50 -14.54 5.14
CA ASP A 89 10.94 -13.25 4.60
C ASP A 89 10.48 -13.02 3.16
N SER A 90 9.72 -13.95 2.58
CA SER A 90 9.13 -13.82 1.23
C SER A 90 7.70 -13.27 1.23
N VAL A 91 7.13 -12.97 2.41
CA VAL A 91 5.82 -12.29 2.48
C VAL A 91 5.96 -10.84 1.96
N PRO A 92 4.89 -10.26 1.39
CA PRO A 92 4.98 -8.93 0.78
C PRO A 92 5.49 -7.85 1.74
N VAL A 93 6.18 -6.86 1.20
CA VAL A 93 6.66 -5.66 1.92
C VAL A 93 6.06 -4.41 1.31
N LEU A 94 5.96 -3.37 2.13
CA LEU A 94 5.53 -2.05 1.72
C LEU A 94 6.75 -1.13 1.59
N VAL A 95 6.93 -0.53 0.42
CA VAL A 95 8.04 0.40 0.12
C VAL A 95 7.54 1.64 -0.60
N ASP A 96 8.28 2.74 -0.56
CA ASP A 96 8.04 3.87 -1.46
C ASP A 96 8.84 3.76 -2.77
N ARG A 97 8.69 4.74 -3.66
CA ARG A 97 9.42 4.81 -4.94
C ARG A 97 10.93 5.02 -4.81
N ASP A 98 11.40 5.49 -3.65
CA ASP A 98 12.83 5.63 -3.35
C ASP A 98 13.40 4.33 -2.74
N GLY A 99 12.55 3.34 -2.47
CA GLY A 99 12.91 2.06 -1.88
C GLY A 99 12.99 2.10 -0.35
N ASN A 100 12.45 3.14 0.31
CA ASN A 100 12.37 3.16 1.76
C ASN A 100 11.38 2.09 2.23
N PHE A 101 11.80 1.30 3.22
CA PHE A 101 11.04 0.17 3.74
C PHE A 101 10.11 0.60 4.89
N TYR A 102 8.83 0.22 4.80
CA TYR A 102 7.79 0.55 5.77
C TYR A 102 7.30 -0.65 6.59
N GLY A 103 7.76 -1.87 6.27
CA GLY A 103 7.39 -3.08 7.00
C GLY A 103 6.96 -4.22 6.10
N TYR A 104 6.88 -5.40 6.68
CA TYR A 104 6.23 -6.55 6.07
C TYR A 104 4.71 -6.41 6.16
N PHE A 105 4.03 -6.53 5.04
CA PHE A 105 2.58 -6.62 4.97
C PHE A 105 2.18 -8.04 5.37
N THR A 106 1.66 -8.21 6.58
CA THR A 106 1.26 -9.52 7.12
C THR A 106 0.27 -9.36 8.25
N ILE A 107 -0.59 -10.37 8.44
CA ILE A 107 -1.47 -10.49 9.62
C ILE A 107 -0.82 -11.25 10.78
N ASN A 108 0.43 -11.72 10.64
CA ASN A 108 1.15 -12.34 11.74
C ASN A 108 1.54 -11.29 12.80
N GLU A 109 0.76 -11.22 13.88
CA GLU A 109 0.94 -10.26 14.98
C GLU A 109 2.25 -10.44 15.76
N TYR A 110 2.93 -11.57 15.62
CA TYR A 110 4.21 -11.82 16.27
C TYR A 110 5.40 -11.27 15.46
N ARG A 111 5.17 -10.78 14.25
CA ARG A 111 6.23 -10.22 13.40
C ARG A 111 6.54 -8.77 13.79
N SER A 112 7.66 -8.59 14.50
CA SER A 112 8.08 -7.27 15.02
C SER A 112 8.39 -6.19 13.98
N ASN A 113 8.62 -6.55 12.71
CA ASN A 113 8.92 -5.64 11.60
C ASN A 113 7.79 -5.58 10.56
N ALA A 114 6.55 -5.85 10.99
CA ALA A 114 5.36 -5.66 10.16
C ALA A 114 5.05 -4.17 9.93
N VAL A 115 4.23 -3.87 8.92
CA VAL A 115 3.68 -2.52 8.70
C VAL A 115 2.92 -2.03 9.94
N GLU A 116 2.91 -0.71 10.18
CA GLU A 116 2.31 -0.14 11.40
C GLU A 116 0.81 -0.47 11.58
N PHE A 117 0.10 -0.69 10.48
CA PHE A 117 -1.33 -1.03 10.48
C PHE A 117 -1.61 -2.55 10.50
N SER A 118 -0.61 -3.41 10.78
CA SER A 118 -0.77 -4.87 10.75
C SER A 118 -1.86 -5.41 11.68
N SER A 119 -1.99 -4.86 12.90
CA SER A 119 -3.08 -5.22 13.82
C SER A 119 -4.45 -4.86 13.25
N GLY A 120 -4.57 -3.71 12.59
CA GLY A 120 -5.81 -3.33 11.89
C GLY A 120 -6.10 -4.25 10.71
N LEU A 121 -5.06 -4.66 9.97
CA LEU A 121 -5.18 -5.62 8.87
C LEU A 121 -5.66 -7.00 9.37
N LYS A 122 -5.16 -7.47 10.53
CA LYS A 122 -5.62 -8.70 11.18
C LYS A 122 -7.10 -8.59 11.56
N GLU A 123 -7.51 -7.49 12.17
CA GLU A 123 -8.92 -7.24 12.51
C GLU A 123 -9.82 -7.26 11.28
N MET A 124 -9.41 -6.59 10.19
CA MET A 124 -10.13 -6.63 8.91
C MET A 124 -10.28 -8.08 8.39
N PHE A 125 -9.22 -8.88 8.45
CA PHE A 125 -9.24 -10.29 8.02
C PHE A 125 -10.22 -11.13 8.86
N GLU A 126 -10.23 -10.95 10.17
CA GLU A 126 -11.15 -11.64 11.08
C GLU A 126 -12.61 -11.21 10.86
N VAL A 127 -12.86 -9.91 10.72
CA VAL A 127 -14.20 -9.35 10.43
C VAL A 127 -14.75 -9.88 9.10
N ALA A 128 -13.88 -10.02 8.11
CA ALA A 128 -14.22 -10.58 6.80
C ALA A 128 -14.45 -12.11 6.81
N ASN A 129 -14.11 -12.81 7.91
CA ASN A 129 -14.02 -14.28 7.96
C ASN A 129 -13.10 -14.84 6.87
N GLY A 130 -11.96 -14.18 6.61
CA GLY A 130 -10.99 -14.60 5.60
C GLY A 130 -11.32 -14.21 4.16
N ASP A 131 -12.46 -13.57 3.90
CA ASP A 131 -12.85 -13.08 2.57
C ASP A 131 -11.94 -11.92 2.12
N LEU A 132 -10.97 -12.23 1.25
CA LEU A 132 -9.91 -11.29 0.87
C LEU A 132 -10.41 -10.09 0.08
N GLU A 133 -11.50 -10.22 -0.68
CA GLU A 133 -12.09 -9.08 -1.39
C GLU A 133 -12.67 -8.07 -0.40
N LYS A 134 -13.35 -8.54 0.65
CA LYS A 134 -13.80 -7.64 1.74
C LYS A 134 -12.64 -7.01 2.49
N VAL A 135 -11.57 -7.76 2.76
CA VAL A 135 -10.36 -7.22 3.40
C VAL A 135 -9.74 -6.11 2.57
N ARG A 136 -9.62 -6.34 1.24
CA ARG A 136 -9.12 -5.34 0.28
C ARG A 136 -9.93 -4.04 0.36
N VAL A 137 -11.26 -4.15 0.32
CA VAL A 137 -12.15 -2.99 0.40
C VAL A 137 -11.97 -2.23 1.71
N MET A 138 -11.99 -2.92 2.86
CA MET A 138 -11.78 -2.28 4.18
C MET A 138 -10.41 -1.61 4.31
N LEU A 139 -9.36 -2.25 3.79
CA LEU A 139 -8.02 -1.66 3.73
C LEU A 139 -8.05 -0.38 2.89
N CYS A 140 -8.60 -0.42 1.69
CA CYS A 140 -8.71 0.74 0.80
C CYS A 140 -9.51 1.90 1.40
N GLU A 141 -10.63 1.60 2.07
CA GLU A 141 -11.41 2.60 2.80
C GLU A 141 -10.60 3.27 3.92
N SER A 142 -9.73 2.52 4.62
CA SER A 142 -8.85 3.07 5.66
C SER A 142 -7.79 4.04 5.11
N PHE A 143 -7.48 3.95 3.82
CA PHE A 143 -6.59 4.87 3.09
C PHE A 143 -7.36 5.94 2.28
N GLY A 144 -8.68 6.02 2.44
CA GLY A 144 -9.52 7.06 1.82
C GLY A 144 -10.00 6.77 0.41
N PHE A 145 -9.92 5.52 -0.05
CA PHE A 145 -10.42 5.07 -1.36
C PHE A 145 -11.80 4.42 -1.25
N SER A 146 -12.57 4.39 -2.35
CA SER A 146 -13.92 3.80 -2.32
C SER A 146 -13.96 2.28 -2.46
N GLY A 147 -12.81 1.65 -2.75
CA GLY A 147 -12.66 0.19 -2.86
C GLY A 147 -13.05 -0.40 -4.21
#